data_AF-A0A4S2CYL9-F1
#
_entry.id   AF-A0A4S2CYL9-F1
#
_cell.length_a   1.000
_cell.length_b   1.000
_cell.length_c   1.000
_cell.angle_alpha   90.00
_cell.angle_beta   90.00
_cell.angle_gamma   90.00
#
_symmetry.space_group_name_H-M   'P 1'
#
loop_
_entity.id
_entity.type
_entity.pdbx_description
1 polymer ?
#
loop_
_entity_poly.entity_id
_entity_poly.type
_entity_poly.pdbx_seq_one_letter_code
_entity_poly.pdbx_strand_id
1 'polypeptide(L)'
;MKETSAQREVRREFSRRLTALINNAANHPGIRKALVESLAEIADRIDQLDASVREKFPLRKAPRAVRFYIKGGNAFDAIMAISRGDHDLFGVGKSDWDTQAIIDPWLPATIQNSLYGDIEDILIDALRTAGLKVATAINARPQDVSPLRPVTEALPADATVNYTLACDSPQTLRRVFDRDRLGLWTDDRRQLSDETIPSPTLLPGILLNDGIKPFALHRLGYTWHGERQNGAGAGPDPNLSSRPILMELIDVTLPRRDTIEAVATWSDLERNRLRIVPGTDMGVTLPLPDLDYHLRENLTMICEVADKSSRHADKLPKRLQRIGQIYQSYTTPERQAGFRDTVNAMAGDTVAAEGDSAEDMCRALMDSIAQRTAASDGNFWKGHVSTASAERITQGRQRLRRTLETMRRTFGDTVLLSVAYSDDLAMFRALAENPYLAIDRIGFCGIDAAAVIRASYEDIIGFDTAEFARALGASKRKSSQDDVPGKGIKVEWQSHNTPRPGGPSYECTFVVFDGHKATTFLTLTSASALQAPFQRDPDHAGIEYASLLDMDAQRKAAAALIEDYLVRTALSRQHDAIRSLLVVD
;
A
#
# COMPACT_ATOMS: atom_id res chain seq x y z
N MET A 1 29.29 9.90 5.48
CA MET A 1 28.68 10.32 6.76
C MET A 1 27.16 10.15 6.67
N LYS A 2 26.48 9.70 7.73
CA LYS A 2 25.01 9.54 7.73
C LYS A 2 24.37 10.91 7.99
N GLU A 3 23.46 11.33 7.11
CA GLU A 3 22.68 12.57 7.24
C GLU A 3 21.88 12.59 8.56
N THR A 4 21.93 13.70 9.31
CA THR A 4 21.15 13.90 10.54
C THR A 4 19.67 14.18 10.24
N SER A 5 18.78 14.05 11.24
CA SER A 5 17.35 14.35 11.04
C SER A 5 17.12 15.82 10.65
N ALA A 6 17.81 16.76 11.31
CA ALA A 6 17.72 18.19 11.00
C ALA A 6 18.18 18.50 9.56
N GLN A 7 19.33 17.96 9.14
CA GLN A 7 19.82 18.11 7.75
C GLN A 7 18.81 17.56 6.73
N ARG A 8 18.17 16.43 7.04
CA ARG A 8 17.15 15.82 6.18
C ARG A 8 15.90 16.70 6.06
N GLU A 9 15.46 17.30 7.16
CA GLU A 9 14.29 18.20 7.18
C GLU A 9 14.55 19.45 6.34
N VAL A 10 15.71 20.08 6.51
CA VAL A 10 16.15 21.22 5.68
C VAL A 10 16.15 20.84 4.20
N ARG A 11 16.75 19.70 3.85
CA ARG A 11 16.79 19.22 2.45
C ARG A 11 15.40 18.95 1.87
N ARG A 12 14.49 18.39 2.66
CA ARG A 12 13.09 18.15 2.26
C ARG A 12 12.32 19.45 2.09
N GLU A 13 12.57 20.45 2.92
CA GLU A 13 11.96 21.77 2.79
C GLU A 13 12.40 22.45 1.49
N PHE A 14 13.71 22.48 1.20
CA PHE A 14 14.23 23.03 -0.05
C PHE A 14 13.70 22.29 -1.28
N SER A 15 13.66 20.95 -1.24
CA SER A 15 13.04 20.14 -2.30
C SER A 15 11.58 20.58 -2.54
N ARG A 16 10.78 20.75 -1.48
CA ARG A 16 9.38 21.19 -1.60
C ARG A 16 9.24 22.59 -2.19
N ARG A 17 10.08 23.54 -1.78
CA ARG A 17 10.06 24.92 -2.31
C ARG A 17 10.46 24.96 -3.78
N LEU A 18 11.48 24.20 -4.19
CA LEU A 18 11.89 24.06 -5.59
C LEU A 18 10.81 23.38 -6.44
N THR A 19 10.18 22.33 -5.91
CA THR A 19 8.99 21.71 -6.53
C THR A 19 7.90 22.74 -6.75
N ALA A 20 7.56 23.50 -5.70
CA ALA A 20 6.55 24.55 -5.76
C ALA A 20 6.89 25.71 -6.70
N LEU A 21 8.17 25.98 -6.93
CA LEU A 21 8.63 27.01 -7.85
C LEU A 21 8.36 26.61 -9.31
N ILE A 22 8.81 25.42 -9.72
CA ILE A 22 8.75 24.96 -11.11
C ILE A 22 7.34 24.47 -11.49
N ASN A 23 6.66 23.74 -10.60
CA ASN A 23 5.31 23.20 -10.86
C ASN A 23 4.19 24.22 -10.65
N ASN A 24 4.50 25.48 -10.36
CA ASN A 24 3.50 26.51 -10.17
C ASN A 24 2.76 26.78 -11.49
N ALA A 25 1.54 26.29 -11.61
CA ALA A 25 0.77 26.42 -12.84
C ALA A 25 0.44 27.87 -13.21
N ALA A 26 0.32 28.78 -12.23
CA ALA A 26 0.07 30.20 -12.49
C ALA A 26 1.30 30.88 -13.14
N ASN A 27 2.51 30.47 -12.74
CA ASN A 27 3.74 31.05 -13.27
C ASN A 27 4.25 30.30 -14.50
N HIS A 28 4.01 28.98 -14.56
CA HIS A 28 4.55 28.05 -15.54
C HIS A 28 3.46 27.11 -16.12
N PRO A 29 2.40 27.65 -16.74
CA PRO A 29 1.29 26.84 -17.25
C PRO A 29 1.73 25.85 -18.34
N GLY A 30 2.71 26.21 -19.17
CA GLY A 30 3.27 25.30 -20.19
C GLY A 30 3.98 24.08 -19.60
N ILE A 31 4.67 24.23 -18.46
CA ILE A 31 5.30 23.11 -17.75
C ILE A 31 4.19 22.22 -17.16
N ARG A 32 3.18 22.81 -16.50
CA ARG A 32 2.05 22.07 -15.96
C ARG A 32 1.34 21.24 -17.04
N LYS A 33 1.09 21.85 -18.20
CA LYS A 33 0.49 21.19 -19.37
C LYS A 33 1.33 20.02 -19.86
N ALA A 34 2.63 20.22 -20.07
CA ALA A 34 3.55 19.16 -20.47
C ALA A 34 3.50 17.95 -19.52
N LEU A 35 3.45 18.18 -18.21
CA LEU A 35 3.37 17.12 -17.22
C LEU A 35 2.03 16.37 -17.32
N VAL A 36 0.91 17.09 -17.32
CA VAL A 36 -0.45 16.51 -17.35
C VAL A 36 -0.70 15.71 -18.63
N GLU A 37 -0.28 16.21 -19.79
CA GLU A 37 -0.35 15.47 -21.06
C GLU A 37 0.51 14.20 -21.02
N SER A 38 1.68 14.24 -20.37
CA SER A 38 2.54 13.06 -20.22
C SER A 38 1.93 12.01 -19.28
N LEU A 39 1.22 12.43 -18.23
CA LEU A 39 0.47 11.51 -17.38
C LEU A 39 -0.67 10.84 -18.13
N ALA A 40 -1.37 11.57 -19.01
CA ALA A 40 -2.42 11.02 -19.86
C ALA A 40 -1.83 9.98 -20.85
N GLU A 41 -0.68 10.29 -21.44
CA GLU A 41 0.04 9.36 -22.30
C GLU A 41 0.45 8.06 -21.57
N ILE A 42 0.92 8.17 -20.32
CA ILE A 42 1.21 6.99 -19.48
C ILE A 42 -0.07 6.16 -19.25
N ALA A 43 -1.18 6.82 -18.91
CA ALA A 43 -2.47 6.17 -18.68
C ALA A 43 -2.94 5.41 -19.93
N ASP A 44 -2.90 6.06 -21.10
CA ASP A 44 -3.31 5.47 -22.38
C ASP A 44 -2.45 4.27 -22.76
N ARG A 45 -1.12 4.36 -22.57
CA ARG A 45 -0.19 3.26 -22.85
C ARG A 45 -0.39 2.07 -21.90
N ILE A 46 -0.68 2.33 -20.63
CA ILE A 46 -1.02 1.26 -19.66
C ILE A 46 -2.38 0.62 -20.02
N ASP A 47 -3.35 1.41 -20.46
CA ASP A 47 -4.64 0.90 -20.93
C ASP A 47 -4.48 0.01 -22.19
N GLN A 48 -3.61 0.40 -23.12
CA GLN A 48 -3.25 -0.41 -24.29
C GLN A 48 -2.48 -1.68 -23.91
N LEU A 49 -1.60 -1.61 -22.90
CA LEU A 49 -0.91 -2.77 -22.37
C LEU A 49 -1.89 -3.78 -21.78
N ASP A 50 -2.90 -3.34 -21.02
CA ASP A 50 -3.96 -4.21 -20.49
C ASP A 50 -4.68 -4.97 -21.61
N ALA A 51 -4.99 -4.30 -22.72
CA ALA A 51 -5.59 -4.94 -23.89
C ALA A 51 -4.64 -5.95 -24.56
N SER A 52 -3.37 -5.57 -24.76
CA SER A 52 -2.35 -6.39 -25.42
C SER A 52 -2.03 -7.66 -24.64
N VAL A 53 -1.96 -7.56 -23.30
CA VAL A 53 -1.67 -8.69 -22.41
C VAL A 53 -2.82 -9.70 -22.43
N ARG A 54 -4.07 -9.26 -22.59
CA ARG A 54 -5.23 -10.15 -22.76
C ARG A 54 -5.26 -10.87 -24.10
N GLU A 55 -4.60 -10.34 -25.12
CA GLU A 55 -4.44 -11.02 -26.39
C GLU A 55 -3.28 -12.01 -26.32
N LYS A 56 -2.15 -11.60 -25.71
CA LYS A 56 -0.96 -12.42 -25.51
C LYS A 56 -1.21 -13.63 -24.59
N PHE A 57 -2.01 -13.46 -23.56
CA PHE A 57 -2.37 -14.51 -22.60
C PHE A 57 -3.88 -14.74 -22.62
N PRO A 58 -4.37 -15.98 -22.45
CA PRO A 58 -5.80 -16.30 -22.49
C PRO A 58 -6.54 -15.85 -21.22
N LEU A 59 -6.50 -14.55 -20.91
CA LEU A 59 -7.14 -13.93 -19.76
C LEU A 59 -8.62 -13.66 -20.04
N ARG A 60 -9.43 -13.67 -18.98
CA ARG A 60 -10.85 -13.26 -19.06
C ARG A 60 -10.95 -11.78 -19.46
N LYS A 61 -12.08 -11.35 -20.03
CA LYS A 61 -12.31 -9.93 -20.39
C LYS A 61 -12.30 -8.97 -19.19
N ALA A 62 -12.74 -9.45 -18.04
CA ALA A 62 -12.69 -8.75 -16.76
C ALA A 62 -12.26 -9.74 -15.67
N PRO A 63 -11.58 -9.30 -14.59
CA PRO A 63 -11.20 -7.91 -14.26
C PRO A 63 -9.99 -7.36 -15.05
N ARG A 64 -9.70 -6.05 -14.87
CA ARG A 64 -8.48 -5.39 -15.39
C ARG A 64 -7.23 -6.09 -14.82
N ALA A 65 -6.14 -6.18 -15.58
CA ALA A 65 -4.86 -6.78 -15.17
C ALA A 65 -3.92 -5.70 -14.62
N VAL A 66 -4.06 -4.46 -15.09
CA VAL A 66 -3.31 -3.30 -14.61
C VAL A 66 -4.24 -2.11 -14.43
N ARG A 67 -3.94 -1.25 -13.46
CA ARG A 67 -4.57 0.07 -13.28
C ARG A 67 -3.50 1.15 -13.09
N PHE A 68 -3.73 2.32 -13.67
CA PHE A 68 -2.95 3.52 -13.43
C PHE A 68 -3.87 4.62 -12.92
N TYR A 69 -3.41 5.42 -11.95
CA TYR A 69 -4.19 6.53 -11.41
C TYR A 69 -3.29 7.58 -10.74
N ILE A 70 -3.82 8.80 -10.63
CA ILE A 70 -3.18 9.89 -9.88
C ILE A 70 -3.54 9.74 -8.41
N LYS A 71 -2.58 9.98 -7.50
CA LYS A 71 -2.79 9.96 -6.05
C LYS A 71 -2.22 11.22 -5.41
N GLY A 72 -2.11 11.21 -4.08
CA GLY A 72 -1.45 12.28 -3.35
C GLY A 72 -2.26 13.58 -3.29
N GLY A 73 -1.55 14.69 -3.11
CA GLY A 73 -2.18 15.98 -2.82
C GLY A 73 -2.99 16.57 -3.97
N ASN A 74 -2.44 16.56 -5.18
CA ASN A 74 -3.14 17.12 -6.32
C ASN A 74 -4.40 16.31 -6.67
N ALA A 75 -4.36 14.97 -6.54
CA ALA A 75 -5.55 14.13 -6.74
C ALA A 75 -6.65 14.46 -5.72
N PHE A 76 -6.27 14.62 -4.44
CA PHE A 76 -7.19 15.03 -3.39
C PHE A 76 -7.83 16.40 -3.68
N ASP A 77 -7.02 17.39 -4.04
CA ASP A 77 -7.51 18.72 -4.34
C ASP A 77 -8.47 18.70 -5.55
N ALA A 78 -8.15 17.89 -6.59
CA ALA A 78 -9.01 17.71 -7.76
C ALA A 78 -10.36 17.06 -7.40
N ILE A 79 -10.39 15.98 -6.62
CA ILE A 79 -11.67 15.34 -6.25
C ILE A 79 -12.53 16.24 -5.35
N MET A 80 -11.90 17.04 -4.47
CA MET A 80 -12.59 18.04 -3.67
C MET A 80 -13.14 19.19 -4.55
N ALA A 81 -12.41 19.62 -5.57
CA ALA A 81 -12.86 20.60 -6.55
C ALA A 81 -14.09 20.09 -7.32
N ILE A 82 -14.08 18.83 -7.78
CA ILE A 82 -15.23 18.19 -8.41
C ILE A 82 -16.45 18.20 -7.48
N SER A 83 -16.26 17.89 -6.19
CA SER A 83 -17.37 17.89 -5.22
C SER A 83 -18.01 19.28 -5.01
N ARG A 84 -17.27 20.35 -5.35
CA ARG A 84 -17.73 21.75 -5.30
C ARG A 84 -18.26 22.26 -6.64
N GLY A 85 -18.19 21.47 -7.71
CA GLY A 85 -18.62 21.86 -9.06
C GLY A 85 -17.55 22.56 -9.90
N ASP A 86 -16.27 22.49 -9.51
CA ASP A 86 -15.17 23.06 -10.28
C ASP A 86 -14.80 22.19 -11.50
N HIS A 87 -14.25 22.83 -12.54
CA HIS A 87 -13.87 22.19 -13.81
C HIS A 87 -12.36 22.23 -14.14
N ASP A 88 -11.59 23.14 -13.52
CA ASP A 88 -10.12 23.19 -13.67
C ASP A 88 -9.43 22.26 -12.66
N LEU A 89 -9.33 20.98 -13.03
CA LEU A 89 -8.86 19.94 -12.10
C LEU A 89 -7.34 19.74 -12.12
N PHE A 90 -6.72 20.00 -13.27
CA PHE A 90 -5.30 19.68 -13.51
C PHE A 90 -4.45 20.90 -13.87
N GLY A 91 -5.09 22.03 -14.20
CA GLY A 91 -4.44 23.31 -14.51
C GLY A 91 -4.06 24.12 -13.27
N VAL A 92 -4.45 23.69 -12.06
CA VAL A 92 -4.11 24.37 -10.79
C VAL A 92 -3.11 23.58 -9.95
N GLY A 93 -2.44 24.26 -9.02
CA GLY A 93 -1.56 23.66 -8.02
C GLY A 93 -0.08 24.05 -8.16
N LYS A 94 0.70 23.59 -7.17
CA LYS A 94 2.16 23.83 -7.09
C LYS A 94 2.94 22.56 -6.73
N SER A 95 2.28 21.48 -6.32
CA SER A 95 2.95 20.22 -5.99
C SER A 95 3.25 19.38 -7.23
N ASP A 96 4.18 18.45 -7.04
CA ASP A 96 4.45 17.30 -7.89
C ASP A 96 3.20 16.43 -8.09
N TRP A 97 3.29 15.55 -9.09
CA TRP A 97 2.25 14.58 -9.41
C TRP A 97 2.64 13.20 -8.88
N ASP A 98 2.05 12.82 -7.74
CA ASP A 98 2.08 11.45 -7.27
C ASP A 98 1.13 10.58 -8.10
N THR A 99 1.61 9.44 -8.59
CA THR A 99 0.82 8.47 -9.35
C THR A 99 1.18 7.04 -8.96
N GLN A 100 0.33 6.09 -9.35
CA GLN A 100 0.54 4.69 -9.05
C GLN A 100 0.06 3.81 -10.21
N ALA A 101 0.94 2.90 -10.63
CA ALA A 101 0.59 1.76 -11.47
C ALA A 101 0.51 0.52 -10.58
N ILE A 102 -0.56 -0.26 -10.70
CA ILE A 102 -0.74 -1.48 -9.91
C ILE A 102 -1.18 -2.63 -10.81
N ILE A 103 -0.52 -3.76 -10.64
CA ILE A 103 -0.83 -5.03 -11.31
C ILE A 103 -1.74 -5.85 -10.38
N ASP A 104 -2.69 -6.57 -10.96
CA ASP A 104 -3.55 -7.50 -10.24
C ASP A 104 -2.68 -8.56 -9.52
N PRO A 105 -2.67 -8.56 -8.17
CA PRO A 105 -1.82 -9.46 -7.37
C PRO A 105 -2.31 -10.92 -7.40
N TRP A 106 -3.46 -11.19 -8.02
CA TRP A 106 -4.02 -12.53 -8.20
C TRP A 106 -3.66 -13.16 -9.54
N LEU A 107 -2.99 -12.41 -10.44
CA LEU A 107 -2.50 -12.97 -11.69
C LEU A 107 -1.39 -14.01 -11.45
N PRO A 108 -1.23 -15.01 -12.34
CA PRO A 108 -0.07 -15.89 -12.32
C PRO A 108 1.25 -15.11 -12.35
N ALA A 109 2.25 -15.58 -11.59
CA ALA A 109 3.54 -14.90 -11.43
C ALA A 109 4.26 -14.62 -12.77
N THR A 110 4.14 -15.53 -13.75
CA THR A 110 4.71 -15.35 -15.09
C THR A 110 4.09 -14.16 -15.84
N ILE A 111 2.78 -13.94 -15.69
CA ILE A 111 2.07 -12.81 -16.29
C ILE A 111 2.42 -11.53 -15.55
N GLN A 112 2.45 -11.56 -14.21
CA GLN A 112 2.91 -10.43 -13.41
C GLN A 112 4.32 -10.00 -13.84
N ASN A 113 5.27 -10.94 -13.98
CA ASN A 113 6.66 -10.64 -14.38
C ASN A 113 6.73 -9.98 -15.77
N SER A 114 5.93 -10.43 -16.76
CA SER A 114 5.83 -9.74 -18.06
C SER A 114 5.34 -8.31 -17.87
N LEU A 115 4.25 -8.13 -17.12
CA LEU A 115 3.66 -6.81 -16.87
C LEU A 115 4.61 -5.85 -16.16
N TYR A 116 5.37 -6.32 -15.16
CA TYR A 116 6.37 -5.49 -14.49
C TYR A 116 7.43 -4.96 -15.46
N GLY A 117 7.95 -5.83 -16.34
CA GLY A 117 8.90 -5.43 -17.37
C GLY A 117 8.30 -4.46 -18.39
N ASP A 118 7.13 -4.79 -18.93
CA ASP A 118 6.43 -3.98 -19.93
C ASP A 118 6.06 -2.58 -19.37
N ILE A 119 5.67 -2.49 -18.09
CA ILE A 119 5.40 -1.22 -17.41
C ILE A 119 6.70 -0.44 -17.16
N GLU A 120 7.78 -1.06 -16.69
CA GLU A 120 9.08 -0.37 -16.49
C GLU A 120 9.54 0.29 -17.81
N ASP A 121 9.42 -0.42 -18.94
CA ASP A 121 9.76 0.10 -20.26
C ASP A 121 8.86 1.28 -20.67
N ILE A 122 7.53 1.16 -20.47
CA ILE A 122 6.59 2.26 -20.72
C ILE A 122 6.95 3.49 -19.88
N LEU A 123 7.24 3.30 -18.59
CA LEU A 123 7.53 4.41 -17.67
C LEU A 123 8.84 5.10 -18.04
N ILE A 124 9.92 4.36 -18.31
CA ILE A 124 11.21 4.96 -18.69
C ILE A 124 11.07 5.79 -19.96
N ASP A 125 10.40 5.26 -20.98
CA ASP A 125 10.18 5.95 -22.25
C ASP A 125 9.28 7.18 -22.08
N ALA A 126 8.14 7.03 -21.39
CA ALA A 126 7.22 8.14 -21.15
C ALA A 126 7.84 9.25 -20.30
N LEU A 127 8.67 8.91 -19.29
CA LEU A 127 9.38 9.92 -18.49
C LEU A 127 10.45 10.67 -19.29
N ARG A 128 11.11 10.01 -20.27
CA ARG A 128 12.01 10.70 -21.21
C ARG A 128 11.25 11.68 -22.09
N THR A 129 10.14 11.25 -22.69
CA THR A 129 9.26 12.10 -23.49
C THR A 129 8.72 13.27 -22.69
N ALA A 130 8.28 13.03 -21.45
CA ALA A 130 7.87 14.07 -20.51
C ALA A 130 9.00 15.08 -20.24
N GLY A 131 10.23 14.58 -20.05
CA GLY A 131 11.40 15.42 -19.88
C GLY A 131 11.67 16.35 -21.06
N LEU A 132 11.52 15.86 -22.29
CA LEU A 132 11.65 16.67 -23.51
C LEU A 132 10.58 17.75 -23.61
N LYS A 133 9.31 17.40 -23.30
CA LYS A 133 8.20 18.35 -23.28
C LYS A 133 8.43 19.46 -22.24
N VAL A 134 8.92 19.10 -21.04
CA VAL A 134 9.27 20.06 -19.98
C VAL A 134 10.43 20.96 -20.39
N ALA A 135 11.51 20.38 -20.93
CA ALA A 135 12.68 21.14 -21.40
C ALA A 135 12.29 22.16 -22.48
N THR A 136 11.44 21.75 -23.41
CA THR A 136 10.90 22.62 -24.47
C THR A 136 10.07 23.77 -23.88
N ALA A 137 9.20 23.47 -22.91
CA ALA A 137 8.39 24.49 -22.24
C ALA A 137 9.22 25.50 -21.43
N ILE A 138 10.36 25.07 -20.86
CA ILE A 138 11.32 25.97 -20.20
C ILE A 138 12.06 26.82 -21.24
N ASN A 139 12.55 26.21 -22.32
CA ASN A 139 13.33 26.89 -23.36
C ASN A 139 12.52 27.95 -24.12
N ALA A 140 11.21 27.79 -24.21
CA ALA A 140 10.32 28.78 -24.83
C ALA A 140 10.25 30.12 -24.05
N ARG A 141 10.84 30.20 -22.87
CA ARG A 141 10.82 31.40 -22.01
C ARG A 141 12.15 32.16 -22.07
N PRO A 142 12.13 33.48 -21.83
CA PRO A 142 13.35 34.25 -21.61
C PRO A 142 14.20 33.67 -20.47
N GLN A 143 15.53 33.63 -20.64
CA GLN A 143 16.45 32.99 -19.68
C GLN A 143 16.43 33.62 -18.29
N ASP A 144 16.19 34.94 -18.19
CA ASP A 144 16.06 35.68 -16.95
C ASP A 144 14.83 35.25 -16.11
N VAL A 145 13.85 34.60 -16.76
CA VAL A 145 12.63 34.06 -16.15
C VAL A 145 12.65 32.51 -16.07
N SER A 146 13.81 31.89 -16.30
CA SER A 146 13.96 30.43 -16.20
C SER A 146 13.71 29.96 -14.76
N PRO A 147 12.86 28.94 -14.54
CA PRO A 147 12.64 28.38 -13.21
C PRO A 147 13.82 27.53 -12.71
N LEU A 148 14.85 27.30 -13.55
CA LEU A 148 16.07 26.56 -13.21
C LEU A 148 17.24 27.46 -12.81
N ARG A 149 17.05 28.79 -12.79
CA ARG A 149 18.10 29.71 -12.33
C ARG A 149 18.44 29.47 -10.86
N PRO A 150 19.68 29.74 -10.41
CA PRO A 150 20.00 29.67 -8.99
C PRO A 150 19.06 30.53 -8.15
N VAL A 151 18.62 30.01 -7.01
CA VAL A 151 17.73 30.69 -6.08
C VAL A 151 18.37 30.82 -4.71
N THR A 152 18.12 31.96 -4.05
CA THR A 152 18.54 32.15 -2.66
C THR A 152 17.38 31.76 -1.74
N GLU A 153 17.62 30.79 -0.87
CA GLU A 153 16.65 30.28 0.09
C GLU A 153 17.18 30.44 1.51
N ALA A 154 16.36 31.01 2.40
CA ALA A 154 16.68 31.09 3.81
C ALA A 154 16.53 29.72 4.48
N LEU A 155 17.43 29.41 5.41
CA LEU A 155 17.37 28.20 6.22
C LEU A 155 16.03 28.17 6.96
N PRO A 156 15.28 27.06 6.91
CA PRO A 156 13.95 26.99 7.52
C PRO A 156 13.95 27.26 9.03
N ALA A 157 15.04 26.91 9.72
CA ALA A 157 15.20 27.10 11.16
C ALA A 157 15.85 28.43 11.55
N ASP A 158 16.46 29.15 10.60
CA ASP A 158 17.15 30.42 10.86
C ASP A 158 17.14 31.29 9.60
N ALA A 159 16.24 32.28 9.57
CA ALA A 159 16.07 33.17 8.42
C ALA A 159 17.30 34.06 8.14
N THR A 160 18.31 34.09 9.03
CA THR A 160 19.55 34.85 8.83
C THR A 160 20.60 34.07 8.03
N VAL A 161 20.43 32.76 7.87
CA VAL A 161 21.32 31.89 7.09
C VAL A 161 20.70 31.65 5.72
N ASN A 162 21.39 32.06 4.66
CA ASN A 162 20.94 31.89 3.28
C ASN A 162 21.77 30.85 2.53
N TYR A 163 21.11 30.10 1.65
CA TYR A 163 21.71 29.16 0.71
C TYR A 163 21.43 29.58 -0.71
N THR A 164 22.46 29.53 -1.56
CA THR A 164 22.29 29.54 -3.00
C THR A 164 22.05 28.10 -3.45
N LEU A 165 20.85 27.81 -3.95
CA LEU A 165 20.51 26.52 -4.54
C LEU A 165 20.70 26.61 -6.06
N ALA A 166 21.50 25.72 -6.63
CA ALA A 166 21.78 25.65 -8.06
C ALA A 166 21.40 24.27 -8.63
N CYS A 167 20.87 24.26 -9.85
CA CYS A 167 20.51 23.04 -10.56
C CYS A 167 21.76 22.40 -11.18
N ASP A 168 21.90 21.07 -11.05
CA ASP A 168 23.04 20.35 -11.63
C ASP A 168 23.03 20.43 -13.15
N SER A 169 24.22 20.49 -13.74
CA SER A 169 24.43 20.34 -15.18
C SER A 169 25.59 19.37 -15.44
N PRO A 170 25.37 18.26 -16.16
CA PRO A 170 24.09 17.76 -16.68
C PRO A 170 23.26 17.00 -15.64
N GLN A 171 21.96 16.85 -15.92
CA GLN A 171 21.10 15.89 -15.19
C GLN A 171 21.38 14.45 -15.65
N THR A 172 20.92 13.47 -14.87
CA THR A 172 21.28 12.05 -15.06
C THR A 172 20.10 11.12 -14.88
N LEU A 173 20.11 9.99 -15.59
CA LEU A 173 19.37 8.78 -15.25
C LEU A 173 20.12 8.05 -14.13
N ARG A 174 19.45 7.75 -13.01
CA ARG A 174 20.04 7.09 -11.85
C ARG A 174 19.19 5.91 -11.42
N ARG A 175 19.77 4.73 -11.17
CA ARG A 175 19.10 3.61 -10.51
C ARG A 175 19.65 3.43 -9.11
N VAL A 176 18.75 3.38 -8.15
CA VAL A 176 19.05 3.06 -6.76
C VAL A 176 18.53 1.67 -6.51
N PHE A 177 19.45 0.71 -6.41
CA PHE A 177 19.11 -0.67 -6.11
C PHE A 177 18.77 -0.85 -4.63
N ASP A 178 17.96 -1.88 -4.36
CA ASP A 178 17.79 -2.40 -3.01
C ASP A 178 19.15 -2.75 -2.41
N ARG A 179 19.39 -2.34 -1.16
CA ARG A 179 20.60 -2.73 -0.41
C ARG A 179 20.68 -4.23 -0.22
N ASP A 180 19.55 -4.92 -0.27
CA ASP A 180 19.44 -6.36 -0.10
C ASP A 180 19.67 -7.14 -1.43
N ARG A 181 19.82 -6.45 -2.58
CA ARG A 181 20.19 -7.09 -3.85
C ARG A 181 21.71 -7.36 -3.87
N LEU A 182 22.10 -8.63 -3.82
CA LEU A 182 23.46 -9.08 -4.09
C LEU A 182 23.76 -8.92 -5.59
N GLY A 183 24.71 -8.04 -5.97
CA GLY A 183 25.09 -7.83 -7.36
C GLY A 183 26.19 -6.78 -7.55
N LEU A 184 26.84 -6.81 -8.73
CA LEU A 184 27.82 -5.82 -9.18
C LEU A 184 27.17 -4.42 -9.23
N TRP A 185 27.65 -3.51 -8.39
CA TRP A 185 27.29 -2.10 -8.44
C TRP A 185 28.15 -1.39 -9.50
N THR A 186 27.52 -0.98 -10.60
CA THR A 186 28.10 0.00 -11.53
C THR A 186 27.52 1.37 -11.19
N ASP A 187 28.35 2.43 -11.21
CA ASP A 187 27.81 3.80 -11.26
C ASP A 187 27.03 3.94 -12.57
N ASP A 188 25.71 3.87 -12.48
CA ASP A 188 24.80 3.79 -13.62
C ASP A 188 24.28 5.18 -14.04
N ARG A 189 24.92 6.24 -13.51
CA ARG A 189 24.64 7.64 -13.84
C ARG A 189 24.92 7.90 -15.31
N ARG A 190 23.90 7.76 -16.13
CA ARG A 190 23.97 8.13 -17.54
C ARG A 190 23.51 9.57 -17.71
N GLN A 191 24.37 10.41 -18.28
CA GLN A 191 23.99 11.78 -18.60
C GLN A 191 22.81 11.75 -19.59
N LEU A 192 21.82 12.59 -19.32
CA LEU A 192 20.71 12.79 -20.25
C LEU A 192 21.07 13.94 -21.20
N SER A 193 20.91 13.69 -22.48
CA SER A 193 21.18 14.63 -23.56
C SER A 193 20.23 14.35 -24.71
N ASP A 194 19.79 15.39 -25.38
CA ASP A 194 19.00 15.30 -26.60
C ASP A 194 19.48 16.39 -27.56
N GLU A 195 19.71 16.03 -28.82
CA GLU A 195 20.27 16.94 -29.83
C GLU A 195 19.34 18.12 -30.15
N THR A 196 18.04 17.98 -29.89
CA THR A 196 17.03 19.02 -30.12
C THR A 196 16.98 20.05 -28.99
N ILE A 197 17.60 19.78 -27.85
CA ILE A 197 17.60 20.65 -26.68
C ILE A 197 18.91 21.44 -26.59
N PRO A 198 18.87 22.79 -26.56
CA PRO A 198 20.07 23.61 -26.65
C PRO A 198 20.99 23.53 -25.42
N SER A 199 20.50 23.06 -24.28
CA SER A 199 21.29 22.90 -23.06
C SER A 199 20.85 21.66 -22.27
N PRO A 200 21.78 20.73 -21.94
CA PRO A 200 21.48 19.53 -21.14
C PRO A 200 20.87 19.82 -19.76
N THR A 201 21.10 21.01 -19.18
CA THR A 201 20.51 21.42 -17.89
C THR A 201 18.99 21.54 -17.95
N LEU A 202 18.42 21.77 -19.15
CA LEU A 202 16.97 21.89 -19.34
C LEU A 202 16.25 20.55 -19.25
N LEU A 203 16.96 19.44 -19.44
CA LEU A 203 16.39 18.10 -19.33
C LEU A 203 16.31 17.70 -17.86
N PRO A 204 15.14 17.35 -17.33
CA PRO A 204 15.05 16.78 -15.99
C PRO A 204 15.74 15.40 -15.92
N GLY A 205 16.27 15.08 -14.74
CA GLY A 205 16.78 13.77 -14.41
C GLY A 205 15.67 12.74 -14.21
N ILE A 206 16.04 11.46 -14.34
CA ILE A 206 15.17 10.32 -14.06
C ILE A 206 15.80 9.50 -12.93
N LEU A 207 15.03 9.20 -11.90
CA LEU A 207 15.44 8.38 -10.78
C LEU A 207 14.58 7.11 -10.73
N LEU A 208 15.23 5.96 -10.84
CA LEU A 208 14.63 4.63 -10.69
C LEU A 208 15.05 4.08 -9.33
N ASN A 209 14.16 4.11 -8.34
CA ASN A 209 14.48 3.71 -6.98
C ASN A 209 13.80 2.39 -6.62
N ASP A 210 14.57 1.32 -6.79
CA ASP A 210 14.29 -0.05 -6.37
C ASP A 210 14.70 -0.28 -4.90
N GLY A 211 15.12 0.73 -4.15
CA GLY A 211 15.50 0.60 -2.74
C GLY A 211 14.41 0.99 -1.75
N ILE A 212 13.29 1.52 -2.24
CA ILE A 212 12.12 1.81 -1.41
C ILE A 212 11.30 0.50 -1.30
N LYS A 213 10.81 0.19 -0.10
CA LYS A 213 9.86 -0.90 0.15
C LYS A 213 8.59 -0.26 0.74
N PRO A 214 7.40 -0.72 0.35
CA PRO A 214 7.11 -1.90 -0.49
C PRO A 214 6.97 -1.62 -2.01
N PHE A 215 7.34 -0.44 -2.51
CA PHE A 215 7.16 -0.04 -3.92
C PHE A 215 8.49 0.27 -4.62
N ALA A 216 8.58 0.01 -5.92
CA ALA A 216 9.56 0.68 -6.78
C ALA A 216 9.06 2.10 -7.13
N LEU A 217 9.96 3.08 -7.21
CA LEU A 217 9.64 4.46 -7.53
C LEU A 217 10.35 4.89 -8.82
N HIS A 218 9.58 5.39 -9.79
CA HIS A 218 10.08 6.02 -11.01
C HIS A 218 9.78 7.51 -10.91
N ARG A 219 10.83 8.34 -10.90
CA ARG A 219 10.70 9.78 -10.67
C ARG A 219 11.31 10.57 -11.80
N LEU A 220 10.59 11.61 -12.23
CA LEU A 220 11.09 12.71 -13.05
C LEU A 220 11.32 13.92 -12.17
N GLY A 221 12.47 14.58 -12.29
CA GLY A 221 12.75 15.76 -11.49
C GLY A 221 14.15 16.32 -11.68
N TYR A 222 14.47 17.37 -10.94
CA TYR A 222 15.79 18.00 -11.03
C TYR A 222 16.62 17.71 -9.78
N THR A 223 17.91 17.47 -9.99
CA THR A 223 18.90 17.43 -8.92
C THR A 223 19.46 18.82 -8.71
N TRP A 224 19.48 19.26 -7.45
CA TRP A 224 20.02 20.54 -7.01
C TRP A 224 21.06 20.33 -5.91
N HIS A 225 22.00 21.25 -5.80
CA HIS A 225 22.89 21.39 -4.66
C HIS A 225 22.77 22.78 -4.06
N GLY A 226 22.90 22.85 -2.74
CA GLY A 226 22.88 24.10 -2.00
C GLY A 226 24.25 24.43 -1.45
N GLU A 227 24.67 25.68 -1.61
CA GLU A 227 25.87 26.22 -0.99
C GLU A 227 25.48 27.38 -0.07
N ARG A 228 26.03 27.40 1.13
CA ARG A 228 25.78 28.49 2.08
C ARG A 228 26.36 29.79 1.54
N GLN A 229 25.59 30.88 1.57
CA GLN A 229 26.14 32.21 1.27
C GLN A 229 27.09 32.62 2.41
N ASN A 230 28.32 32.98 2.05
CA ASN A 230 29.44 33.15 2.99
C ASN A 230 29.14 34.07 4.18
N GLY A 231 29.34 33.54 5.40
CA GLY A 231 29.86 34.26 6.55
C GLY A 231 31.13 33.52 7.00
N ALA A 232 32.21 34.25 7.32
CA ALA A 232 33.57 33.70 7.47
C ALA A 232 33.65 32.37 8.25
N GLY A 233 34.09 31.29 7.56
CA GLY A 233 34.29 29.96 8.15
C GLY A 233 34.23 28.86 7.09
N ALA A 234 35.31 28.69 6.32
CA ALA A 234 35.44 27.66 5.30
C ALA A 234 35.53 26.26 5.93
N GLY A 235 34.40 25.58 6.04
CA GLY A 235 34.28 24.17 6.40
C GLY A 235 32.97 23.58 5.86
N PRO A 236 32.83 22.25 5.76
CA PRO A 236 31.57 21.62 5.38
C PRO A 236 30.46 22.05 6.36
N ASP A 237 29.37 22.59 5.82
CA ASP A 237 28.29 23.16 6.62
C ASP A 237 27.59 22.07 7.46
N PRO A 238 27.55 22.18 8.79
CA PRO A 238 26.88 21.19 9.63
C PRO A 238 25.36 21.13 9.40
N ASN A 239 24.75 22.18 8.82
CA ASN A 239 23.29 22.31 8.72
C ASN A 239 22.70 21.82 7.40
N LEU A 240 23.48 21.74 6.32
CA LEU A 240 23.04 21.21 5.04
C LEU A 240 23.78 19.91 4.71
N SER A 241 23.02 18.87 4.36
CA SER A 241 23.62 17.62 3.90
C SER A 241 24.41 17.85 2.61
N SER A 242 25.57 17.21 2.45
CA SER A 242 26.25 17.10 1.15
C SER A 242 25.49 16.24 0.13
N ARG A 243 24.33 15.69 0.52
CA ARG A 243 23.45 14.94 -0.35
C ARG A 243 22.68 15.88 -1.28
N PRO A 244 22.42 15.46 -2.53
CA PRO A 244 21.63 16.23 -3.47
C PRO A 244 20.21 16.50 -2.95
N ILE A 245 19.71 17.70 -3.23
CA ILE A 245 18.30 18.09 -3.08
C ILE A 245 17.57 17.58 -4.32
N LEU A 246 16.66 16.62 -4.14
CA LEU A 246 15.89 16.03 -5.24
C LEU A 246 14.54 16.77 -5.34
N MET A 247 14.38 17.57 -6.38
CA MET A 247 13.12 18.23 -6.71
C MET A 247 12.26 17.30 -7.59
N GLU A 248 10.94 17.35 -7.43
CA GLU A 248 10.01 16.31 -7.88
C GLU A 248 9.02 16.91 -8.90
N LEU A 249 8.83 16.24 -10.05
CA LEU A 249 7.84 16.62 -11.07
C LEU A 249 6.72 15.58 -11.16
N ILE A 250 7.12 14.33 -11.42
CA ILE A 250 6.24 13.16 -11.52
C ILE A 250 6.87 12.05 -10.70
N ASP A 251 6.06 11.43 -9.84
CA ASP A 251 6.38 10.21 -9.14
C ASP A 251 5.42 9.12 -9.59
N VAL A 252 5.95 8.01 -10.09
CA VAL A 252 5.17 6.81 -10.40
C VAL A 252 5.62 5.69 -9.47
N THR A 253 4.72 5.29 -8.57
CA THR A 253 4.94 4.16 -7.68
C THR A 253 4.39 2.88 -8.29
N LEU A 254 5.15 1.80 -8.18
CA LEU A 254 4.76 0.47 -8.63
C LEU A 254 4.96 -0.50 -7.45
N PRO A 255 3.88 -0.97 -6.79
CA PRO A 255 3.97 -1.96 -5.72
C PRO A 255 4.76 -3.17 -6.18
N ARG A 256 5.62 -3.70 -5.31
CA ARG A 256 6.34 -4.94 -5.62
C ARG A 256 5.37 -6.10 -5.76
N ARG A 257 5.80 -7.08 -6.55
CA ARG A 257 5.03 -8.31 -6.77
C ARG A 257 4.73 -8.97 -5.43
N ASP A 258 3.53 -9.52 -5.34
CA ASP A 258 3.10 -10.31 -4.20
C ASP A 258 3.32 -9.66 -2.82
N THR A 259 3.15 -8.35 -2.67
CA THR A 259 3.11 -7.75 -1.32
C THR A 259 1.68 -7.58 -0.83
N ILE A 260 1.52 -7.52 0.51
CA ILE A 260 0.21 -7.26 1.11
C ILE A 260 -0.29 -5.86 0.77
N GLU A 261 0.60 -4.89 0.55
CA GLU A 261 0.20 -3.53 0.13
C GLU A 261 -0.36 -3.53 -1.29
N ALA A 262 0.17 -4.35 -2.20
CA ALA A 262 -0.41 -4.54 -3.53
C ALA A 262 -1.82 -5.15 -3.42
N VAL A 263 -1.98 -6.18 -2.59
CA VAL A 263 -3.28 -6.83 -2.34
C VAL A 263 -4.31 -5.86 -1.75
N ALA A 264 -3.93 -5.12 -0.70
CA ALA A 264 -4.80 -4.15 -0.06
C ALA A 264 -5.22 -3.04 -1.03
N THR A 265 -4.24 -2.46 -1.75
CA THR A 265 -4.51 -1.40 -2.73
C THR A 265 -5.42 -1.91 -3.85
N TRP A 266 -5.17 -3.11 -4.38
CA TRP A 266 -6.00 -3.69 -5.43
C TRP A 266 -7.44 -3.89 -4.98
N SER A 267 -7.62 -4.48 -3.79
CA SER A 267 -8.94 -4.73 -3.19
C SER A 267 -9.70 -3.44 -2.91
N ASP A 268 -9.00 -2.37 -2.51
CA ASP A 268 -9.60 -1.05 -2.35
C ASP A 268 -10.10 -0.48 -3.68
N LEU A 269 -9.33 -0.65 -4.76
CA LEU A 269 -9.70 -0.13 -6.08
C LEU A 269 -10.81 -0.96 -6.76
N GLU A 270 -10.91 -2.27 -6.48
CA GLU A 270 -11.98 -3.14 -7.01
C GLU A 270 -13.37 -2.73 -6.54
N ARG A 271 -13.47 -2.01 -5.41
CA ARG A 271 -14.72 -1.43 -4.92
C ARG A 271 -15.13 -0.17 -5.69
N ASN A 272 -14.79 -0.09 -6.99
CA ASN A 272 -15.05 1.02 -7.92
C ASN A 272 -14.61 2.40 -7.43
N ARG A 273 -13.49 2.46 -6.69
CA ARG A 273 -12.97 3.70 -6.11
C ARG A 273 -12.19 4.57 -7.08
N LEU A 274 -12.17 4.23 -8.37
CA LEU A 274 -11.58 5.06 -9.42
C LEU A 274 -12.66 5.69 -10.28
N ARG A 275 -12.62 7.02 -10.37
CA ARG A 275 -13.42 7.81 -11.28
C ARG A 275 -12.53 8.27 -12.43
N ILE A 276 -12.92 7.97 -13.66
CA ILE A 276 -12.31 8.57 -14.85
C ILE A 276 -12.90 9.97 -14.99
N VAL A 277 -12.06 11.00 -14.92
CA VAL A 277 -12.52 12.39 -14.92
C VAL A 277 -11.93 13.17 -16.11
N PRO A 278 -12.78 13.84 -16.92
CA PRO A 278 -12.30 14.75 -17.94
C PRO A 278 -11.80 16.04 -17.29
N GLY A 279 -10.54 16.40 -17.53
CA GLY A 279 -10.02 17.73 -17.27
C GLY A 279 -10.31 18.62 -18.47
N THR A 280 -11.50 19.20 -18.51
CA THR A 280 -12.03 19.95 -19.68
C THR A 280 -11.09 21.05 -20.16
N ASP A 281 -10.36 21.70 -19.25
CA ASP A 281 -9.49 22.82 -19.57
C ASP A 281 -8.14 22.38 -20.17
N MET A 282 -7.72 21.15 -19.88
CA MET A 282 -6.48 20.55 -20.37
C MET A 282 -6.72 19.55 -21.50
N GLY A 283 -7.98 19.21 -21.80
CA GLY A 283 -8.35 18.23 -22.82
C GLY A 283 -7.91 16.80 -22.52
N VAL A 284 -7.53 16.50 -21.27
CA VAL A 284 -7.07 15.17 -20.86
C VAL A 284 -8.11 14.46 -20.02
N THR A 285 -8.03 13.13 -19.99
CA THR A 285 -8.84 12.30 -19.10
C THR A 285 -7.91 11.47 -18.24
N LEU A 286 -8.03 11.57 -16.92
CA LEU A 286 -7.14 10.88 -15.99
C LEU A 286 -7.95 10.15 -14.90
N PRO A 287 -7.56 8.92 -14.51
CA PRO A 287 -8.19 8.22 -13.40
C PRO A 287 -7.82 8.85 -12.05
N LEU A 288 -8.85 9.21 -11.28
CA LEU A 288 -8.75 9.79 -9.94
C LEU A 288 -9.44 8.88 -8.91
N PRO A 289 -8.82 8.64 -7.75
CA PRO A 289 -9.49 8.02 -6.63
C PRO A 289 -10.64 8.87 -6.09
N ASP A 290 -11.63 8.21 -5.50
CA ASP A 290 -12.71 8.87 -4.78
C ASP A 290 -12.30 9.34 -3.37
N LEU A 291 -13.23 10.01 -2.68
CA LEU A 291 -13.00 10.51 -1.32
C LEU A 291 -12.81 9.37 -0.31
N ASP A 292 -13.38 8.18 -0.54
CA ASP A 292 -13.26 7.03 0.37
C ASP A 292 -11.86 6.38 0.30
N TYR A 293 -11.23 6.40 -0.88
CA TYR A 293 -9.82 6.07 -1.03
C TYR A 293 -8.94 7.05 -0.24
N HIS A 294 -9.15 8.36 -0.44
CA HIS A 294 -8.36 9.37 0.26
C HIS A 294 -8.58 9.34 1.78
N LEU A 295 -9.78 9.00 2.25
CA LEU A 295 -10.05 8.77 3.67
C LEU A 295 -9.14 7.66 4.21
N ARG A 296 -9.16 6.47 3.59
CA ARG A 296 -8.36 5.32 4.01
C ARG A 296 -6.86 5.58 3.95
N GLU A 297 -6.39 6.28 2.91
CA GLU A 297 -4.97 6.66 2.79
C GLU A 297 -4.55 7.57 3.95
N ASN A 298 -5.35 8.60 4.28
CA ASN A 298 -5.01 9.48 5.40
C ASN A 298 -5.20 8.80 6.77
N LEU A 299 -6.20 7.94 6.94
CA LEU A 299 -6.39 7.15 8.16
C LEU A 299 -5.22 6.18 8.38
N THR A 300 -4.77 5.47 7.34
CA THR A 300 -3.59 4.59 7.41
C THR A 300 -2.38 5.38 7.92
N MET A 301 -2.16 6.58 7.40
CA MET A 301 -0.99 7.39 7.77
C MET A 301 -1.07 7.97 9.19
N ILE A 302 -2.25 8.21 9.77
CA ILE A 302 -2.35 8.56 11.19
C ILE A 302 -2.17 7.33 12.09
N CYS A 303 -2.59 6.13 11.63
CA CYS A 303 -2.29 4.88 12.32
C CYS A 303 -0.78 4.60 12.36
N GLU A 304 -0.05 4.86 11.27
CA GLU A 304 1.43 4.78 11.24
C GLU A 304 2.10 5.76 12.22
N VAL A 305 1.48 6.91 12.49
CA VAL A 305 1.98 7.82 13.53
C VAL A 305 1.71 7.24 14.93
N ALA A 306 0.51 6.70 15.14
CA ALA A 306 0.09 6.14 16.42
C ALA A 306 0.89 4.90 16.84
N ASP A 307 1.21 4.01 15.89
CA ASP A 307 2.04 2.81 16.15
C ASP A 307 3.56 3.12 16.15
N LYS A 308 3.95 4.39 15.90
CA LYS A 308 5.33 4.90 15.85
C LYS A 308 6.17 4.36 14.68
N SER A 309 5.54 3.82 13.64
CA SER A 309 6.24 3.37 12.42
C SER A 309 6.52 4.50 11.42
N SER A 310 5.74 5.60 11.48
CA SER A 310 5.84 6.69 10.52
C SER A 310 7.14 7.49 10.63
N ARG A 311 7.77 7.75 9.47
CA ARG A 311 8.90 8.69 9.33
C ARG A 311 8.46 10.12 9.02
N HIS A 312 7.16 10.38 9.09
CA HIS A 312 6.50 11.60 8.62
C HIS A 312 5.46 12.13 9.62
N ALA A 313 5.71 11.96 10.92
CA ALA A 313 4.83 12.44 11.99
C ALA A 313 4.61 13.97 11.93
N ASP A 314 5.55 14.72 11.36
CA ASP A 314 5.43 16.16 11.07
C ASP A 314 4.22 16.51 10.18
N LYS A 315 3.76 15.56 9.35
CA LYS A 315 2.63 15.74 8.44
C LYS A 315 1.27 15.47 9.10
N LEU A 316 1.22 15.03 10.36
CA LEU A 316 -0.03 14.69 11.06
C LEU A 316 -1.09 15.80 10.98
N PRO A 317 -0.78 17.10 11.23
CA PRO A 317 -1.79 18.16 11.15
C PRO A 317 -2.45 18.26 9.77
N LYS A 318 -1.67 18.11 8.70
CA LYS A 318 -2.17 18.13 7.32
C LYS A 318 -3.07 16.93 7.01
N ARG A 319 -2.76 15.76 7.58
CA ARG A 319 -3.58 14.54 7.43
C ARG A 319 -4.93 14.69 8.12
N LEU A 320 -4.94 15.17 9.37
CA LEU A 320 -6.16 15.45 10.12
C LEU A 320 -7.03 16.52 9.43
N GLN A 321 -6.42 17.58 8.90
CA GLN A 321 -7.13 18.59 8.12
C GLN A 321 -7.85 17.99 6.91
N ARG A 322 -7.20 17.12 6.14
CA ARG A 322 -7.81 16.45 4.98
C ARG A 322 -8.96 15.54 5.38
N ILE A 323 -8.79 14.76 6.46
CA ILE A 323 -9.87 13.91 6.98
C ILE A 323 -11.08 14.76 7.39
N GLY A 324 -10.85 15.89 8.06
CA GLY A 324 -11.89 16.85 8.41
C GLY A 324 -12.62 17.42 7.18
N GLN A 325 -11.89 17.77 6.13
CA GLN A 325 -12.49 18.23 4.85
C GLN A 325 -13.35 17.15 4.19
N ILE A 326 -12.90 15.89 4.19
CA ILE A 326 -13.69 14.76 3.68
C ILE A 326 -14.98 14.62 4.49
N TYR A 327 -14.88 14.59 5.82
CA TYR A 327 -16.04 14.47 6.69
C TYR A 327 -17.05 15.60 6.47
N GLN A 328 -16.59 16.84 6.32
CA GLN A 328 -17.45 17.99 6.01
C GLN A 328 -18.14 17.88 4.65
N SER A 329 -17.51 17.21 3.67
CA SER A 329 -18.13 16.95 2.37
C SER A 329 -19.22 15.88 2.43
N TYR A 330 -19.27 15.07 3.49
CA TYR A 330 -20.25 14.01 3.68
C TYR A 330 -21.52 14.58 4.33
N THR A 331 -22.41 15.10 3.49
CA THR A 331 -23.63 15.82 3.90
C THR A 331 -24.83 14.91 4.23
N THR A 332 -24.78 13.64 3.85
CA THR A 332 -25.86 12.66 4.07
C THR A 332 -25.56 11.76 5.27
N PRO A 333 -26.57 11.37 6.08
CA PRO A 333 -26.39 10.45 7.21
C PRO A 333 -25.70 9.13 6.82
N GLU A 334 -25.97 8.60 5.62
CA GLU A 334 -25.38 7.35 5.13
C GLU A 334 -23.87 7.46 4.92
N ARG A 335 -23.40 8.59 4.37
CA ARG A 335 -21.97 8.87 4.18
C ARG A 335 -21.25 9.09 5.51
N GLN A 336 -21.89 9.77 6.47
CA GLN A 336 -21.34 9.93 7.82
C GLN A 336 -21.26 8.61 8.57
N ALA A 337 -22.28 7.75 8.43
CA ALA A 337 -22.23 6.38 8.94
C ALA A 337 -21.10 5.58 8.29
N GLY A 338 -20.93 5.66 6.97
CA GLY A 338 -19.83 4.99 6.26
C GLY A 338 -18.43 5.48 6.66
N PHE A 339 -18.28 6.77 7.01
CA PHE A 339 -17.04 7.30 7.59
C PHE A 339 -16.75 6.63 8.93
N ARG A 340 -17.73 6.62 9.84
CA ARG A 340 -17.61 6.00 11.17
C ARG A 340 -17.29 4.50 11.05
N ASP A 341 -17.99 3.81 10.16
CA ASP A 341 -17.77 2.38 9.92
C ASP A 341 -16.36 2.10 9.39
N THR A 342 -15.80 2.98 8.55
CA THR A 342 -14.41 2.89 8.08
C THR A 342 -13.43 3.10 9.23
N VAL A 343 -13.65 4.09 10.10
CA VAL A 343 -12.81 4.31 11.29
C VAL A 343 -12.82 3.09 12.20
N ASN A 344 -14.00 2.56 12.52
CA ASN A 344 -14.14 1.37 13.35
C ASN A 344 -13.52 0.11 12.70
N ALA A 345 -13.68 -0.07 11.39
CA ALA A 345 -13.07 -1.17 10.66
C ALA A 345 -11.54 -1.11 10.72
N MET A 346 -10.94 0.07 10.55
CA MET A 346 -9.49 0.27 10.67
C MET A 346 -8.97 0.10 12.10
N ALA A 347 -9.79 0.47 13.10
CA ALA A 347 -9.51 0.23 14.51
C ALA A 347 -9.64 -1.24 14.92
N GLY A 348 -10.32 -2.08 14.10
CA GLY A 348 -10.66 -3.47 14.43
C GLY A 348 -11.60 -3.62 15.62
N ASP A 349 -12.29 -2.54 16.01
CA ASP A 349 -13.22 -2.48 17.14
C ASP A 349 -14.15 -1.26 17.00
N THR A 350 -15.18 -1.18 17.83
CA THR A 350 -16.07 -0.01 17.88
C THR A 350 -15.44 1.07 18.76
N VAL A 351 -14.83 2.07 18.13
CA VAL A 351 -14.15 3.19 18.82
C VAL A 351 -14.84 4.54 18.60
N ALA A 352 -15.59 4.67 17.51
CA ALA A 352 -16.32 5.86 17.12
C ALA A 352 -17.83 5.66 17.30
N ALA A 353 -18.50 6.66 17.87
CA ALA A 353 -19.92 6.71 18.15
C ALA A 353 -20.68 7.64 17.20
N GLU A 354 -22.01 7.52 17.21
CA GLU A 354 -22.87 8.46 16.49
C GLU A 354 -22.84 9.85 17.14
N GLY A 355 -22.64 10.88 16.34
CA GLY A 355 -22.51 12.27 16.80
C GLY A 355 -21.07 12.75 17.05
N ASP A 356 -20.09 11.84 17.03
CA ASP A 356 -18.68 12.22 17.18
C ASP A 356 -18.22 13.15 16.05
N SER A 357 -17.31 14.07 16.37
CA SER A 357 -16.62 14.86 15.36
C SER A 357 -15.56 14.01 14.63
N ALA A 358 -15.14 14.44 13.43
CA ALA A 358 -14.02 13.80 12.74
C ALA A 358 -12.74 13.76 13.57
N GLU A 359 -12.51 14.79 14.39
CA GLU A 359 -11.34 14.87 15.27
C GLU A 359 -11.43 13.83 16.39
N ASP A 360 -12.59 13.70 17.04
CA ASP A 360 -12.81 12.73 18.11
C ASP A 360 -12.67 11.30 17.59
N MET A 361 -13.24 11.00 16.42
CA MET A 361 -13.08 9.70 15.76
C MET A 361 -11.63 9.39 15.40
N CYS A 362 -10.87 10.36 14.88
CA CYS A 362 -9.45 10.17 14.59
C CYS A 362 -8.63 9.93 15.86
N ARG A 363 -8.93 10.67 16.95
CA ARG A 363 -8.27 10.49 18.25
C ARG A 363 -8.55 9.10 18.81
N ALA A 364 -9.81 8.68 18.82
CA ALA A 364 -10.20 7.35 19.30
C ALA A 364 -9.53 6.21 18.51
N LEU A 365 -9.43 6.34 17.19
CA LEU A 365 -8.67 5.42 16.35
C LEU A 365 -7.19 5.39 16.75
N MET A 366 -6.52 6.54 16.81
CA MET A 366 -5.10 6.60 17.14
C MET A 366 -4.81 6.05 18.55
N ASP A 367 -5.65 6.35 19.54
CA ASP A 367 -5.51 5.86 20.90
C ASP A 367 -5.66 4.33 20.95
N SER A 368 -6.65 3.77 20.24
CA SER A 368 -6.83 2.32 20.11
C SER A 368 -5.60 1.65 19.48
N ILE A 369 -5.06 2.21 18.39
CA ILE A 369 -3.86 1.69 17.72
C ILE A 369 -2.65 1.74 18.67
N ALA A 370 -2.43 2.85 19.36
CA ALA A 370 -1.32 3.00 20.30
C ALA A 370 -1.43 2.00 21.48
N GLN A 371 -2.63 1.84 22.04
CA GLN A 371 -2.89 0.91 23.15
C GLN A 371 -2.67 -0.54 22.73
N ARG A 372 -3.25 -0.96 21.60
CA ARG A 372 -3.11 -2.33 21.07
C ARG A 372 -1.67 -2.64 20.66
N THR A 373 -0.94 -1.65 20.15
CA THR A 373 0.50 -1.79 19.84
C THR A 373 1.29 -2.06 21.12
N ALA A 374 1.09 -1.26 22.18
CA ALA A 374 1.77 -1.46 23.46
C ALA A 374 1.41 -2.80 24.12
N ALA A 375 0.17 -3.27 23.98
CA ALA A 375 -0.25 -4.57 24.51
C ALA A 375 0.43 -5.76 23.79
N SER A 376 0.96 -5.57 22.59
CA SER A 376 1.58 -6.64 21.80
C SER A 376 2.98 -7.05 22.28
N ASP A 377 3.63 -6.25 23.11
CA ASP A 377 4.99 -6.47 23.62
C ASP A 377 5.10 -7.73 24.51
N GLY A 378 3.99 -8.21 25.09
CA GLY A 378 3.95 -9.39 25.95
C GLY A 378 3.85 -10.75 25.23
N ASN A 379 3.81 -10.74 23.89
CA ASN A 379 3.58 -11.97 23.12
C ASN A 379 4.79 -12.92 23.09
N PHE A 380 5.98 -12.40 23.32
CA PHE A 380 7.23 -13.17 23.32
C PHE A 380 7.99 -12.96 24.63
N TRP A 381 8.66 -14.02 25.09
CA TRP A 381 9.57 -13.99 26.22
C TRP A 381 10.88 -14.66 25.81
N LYS A 382 11.99 -13.89 25.87
CA LYS A 382 13.34 -14.35 25.47
C LYS A 382 13.39 -14.99 24.07
N GLY A 383 12.67 -14.41 23.11
CA GLY A 383 12.64 -14.90 21.71
C GLY A 383 11.70 -16.08 21.45
N HIS A 384 10.98 -16.57 22.48
CA HIS A 384 10.00 -17.64 22.35
C HIS A 384 8.58 -17.12 22.58
N VAL A 385 7.58 -17.79 22.00
CA VAL A 385 6.17 -17.48 22.26
C VAL A 385 5.87 -17.61 23.76
N SER A 386 5.21 -16.61 24.35
CA SER A 386 4.87 -16.64 25.77
C SER A 386 3.77 -17.66 26.08
N THR A 387 3.78 -18.22 27.31
CA THR A 387 2.77 -19.18 27.76
C THR A 387 1.35 -18.61 27.63
N ALA A 388 1.15 -17.34 28.00
CA ALA A 388 -0.14 -16.66 27.90
C ALA A 388 -0.64 -16.61 26.44
N SER A 389 0.24 -16.33 25.48
CA SER A 389 -0.13 -16.31 24.06
C SER A 389 -0.44 -17.72 23.53
N ALA A 390 0.31 -18.73 23.94
CA ALA A 390 0.03 -20.13 23.58
C ALA A 390 -1.32 -20.61 24.14
N GLU A 391 -1.63 -20.29 25.40
CA GLU A 391 -2.92 -20.62 26.03
C GLU A 391 -4.09 -19.90 25.33
N ARG A 392 -3.93 -18.61 25.03
CA ARG A 392 -4.93 -17.80 24.32
C ARG A 392 -5.27 -18.40 22.94
N ILE A 393 -4.25 -18.82 22.17
CA ILE A 393 -4.46 -19.48 20.87
C ILE A 393 -5.08 -20.86 21.04
N THR A 394 -4.69 -21.61 22.07
CA THR A 394 -5.30 -22.92 22.38
C THR A 394 -6.81 -22.78 22.66
N GLN A 395 -7.21 -21.74 23.41
CA GLN A 395 -8.62 -21.40 23.60
C GLN A 395 -9.29 -20.96 22.28
N GLY A 396 -8.56 -20.24 21.43
CA GLY A 396 -8.98 -19.91 20.06
C GLY A 396 -9.31 -21.15 19.22
N ARG A 397 -8.44 -22.15 19.23
CA ARG A 397 -8.66 -23.46 18.57
C ARG A 397 -9.89 -24.19 19.11
N GLN A 398 -10.19 -24.07 20.40
CA GLN A 398 -11.43 -24.62 20.98
C GLN A 398 -12.68 -23.89 20.45
N ARG A 399 -12.63 -22.56 20.32
CA ARG A 399 -13.71 -21.78 19.69
C ARG A 399 -13.87 -22.16 18.23
N LEU A 400 -12.76 -22.34 17.51
CA LEU A 400 -12.72 -22.72 16.10
C LEU A 400 -13.45 -24.05 15.83
N ARG A 401 -13.38 -25.03 16.73
CA ARG A 401 -14.13 -26.30 16.57
C ARG A 401 -15.63 -26.08 16.38
N ARG A 402 -16.23 -25.13 17.13
CA ARG A 402 -17.65 -24.78 16.97
C ARG A 402 -17.92 -24.12 15.61
N THR A 403 -17.02 -23.27 15.15
CA THR A 403 -17.10 -22.65 13.81
C THR A 403 -17.03 -23.71 12.73
N LEU A 404 -16.14 -24.70 12.86
CA LEU A 404 -15.97 -25.81 11.92
C LEU A 404 -17.19 -26.74 11.90
N GLU A 405 -17.81 -27.02 13.05
CA GLU A 405 -19.07 -27.78 13.12
C GLU A 405 -20.19 -27.07 12.37
N THR A 406 -20.31 -25.74 12.52
CA THR A 406 -21.27 -24.93 11.77
C THR A 406 -20.98 -24.95 10.28
N MET A 407 -19.71 -24.86 9.89
CA MET A 407 -19.29 -24.95 8.49
C MET A 407 -19.65 -26.32 7.89
N ARG A 408 -19.39 -27.42 8.61
CA ARG A 408 -19.74 -28.77 8.19
C ARG A 408 -21.26 -28.93 7.98
N ARG A 409 -22.08 -28.40 8.89
CA ARG A 409 -23.54 -28.43 8.73
C ARG A 409 -24.00 -27.66 7.49
N THR A 410 -23.30 -26.59 7.12
CA THR A 410 -23.62 -25.79 5.93
C THR A 410 -23.30 -26.55 4.63
N PHE A 411 -22.25 -27.39 4.62
CA PHE A 411 -22.00 -28.33 3.52
C PHE A 411 -23.01 -29.50 3.47
N GLY A 412 -23.65 -29.80 4.60
CA GLY A 412 -24.40 -31.04 4.83
C GLY A 412 -23.59 -32.03 5.68
N ASP A 413 -24.27 -32.73 6.61
CA ASP A 413 -23.64 -33.60 7.62
C ASP A 413 -22.84 -34.79 7.05
N THR A 414 -22.93 -35.06 5.74
CA THR A 414 -22.20 -36.13 5.05
C THR A 414 -20.78 -35.76 4.62
N VAL A 415 -20.39 -34.48 4.66
CA VAL A 415 -19.06 -34.04 4.21
C VAL A 415 -18.03 -34.21 5.34
N LEU A 416 -17.01 -35.03 5.07
CA LEU A 416 -15.89 -35.23 5.99
C LEU A 416 -14.79 -34.20 5.72
N LEU A 417 -14.69 -33.20 6.59
CA LEU A 417 -13.69 -32.14 6.48
C LEU A 417 -12.38 -32.57 7.15
N SER A 418 -11.31 -32.67 6.37
CA SER A 418 -9.94 -32.75 6.90
C SER A 418 -9.46 -31.34 7.20
N VAL A 419 -9.02 -31.09 8.42
CA VAL A 419 -8.73 -29.74 8.94
C VAL A 419 -7.32 -29.70 9.52
N ALA A 420 -6.57 -28.65 9.20
CA ALA A 420 -5.31 -28.34 9.83
C ALA A 420 -5.26 -26.88 10.30
N TYR A 421 -4.67 -26.65 11.47
CA TYR A 421 -4.52 -25.33 12.05
C TYR A 421 -3.48 -24.51 11.27
N SER A 422 -3.79 -23.24 11.05
CA SER A 422 -2.95 -22.26 10.33
C SER A 422 -2.71 -20.98 11.12
N ASP A 423 -3.08 -20.99 12.40
CA ASP A 423 -2.89 -19.89 13.35
C ASP A 423 -1.40 -19.56 13.59
N ASP A 424 -1.16 -18.44 14.26
CA ASP A 424 0.19 -17.94 14.50
C ASP A 424 1.08 -18.92 15.27
N LEU A 425 0.52 -19.75 16.16
CA LEU A 425 1.32 -20.74 16.89
C LEU A 425 1.78 -21.86 15.94
N ALA A 426 0.92 -22.32 15.03
CA ALA A 426 1.29 -23.27 14.00
C ALA A 426 2.37 -22.70 13.06
N MET A 427 2.22 -21.43 12.65
CA MET A 427 3.21 -20.74 11.83
C MET A 427 4.55 -20.59 12.55
N PHE A 428 4.57 -20.07 13.78
CA PHE A 428 5.81 -19.88 14.53
C PHE A 428 6.52 -21.19 14.84
N ARG A 429 5.79 -22.29 15.02
CA ARG A 429 6.40 -23.62 15.13
C ARG A 429 7.19 -23.98 13.87
N ALA A 430 6.59 -23.82 12.69
CA ALA A 430 7.26 -24.11 11.43
C ALA A 430 8.45 -23.15 11.16
N LEU A 431 8.29 -21.86 11.49
CA LEU A 431 9.36 -20.88 11.31
C LEU A 431 10.54 -21.08 12.28
N ALA A 432 10.26 -21.55 13.51
CA ALA A 432 11.29 -21.80 14.53
C ALA A 432 12.25 -22.95 14.16
N GLU A 433 11.90 -23.77 13.17
CA GLU A 433 12.83 -24.77 12.61
C GLU A 433 14.01 -24.11 11.87
N ASN A 434 13.87 -22.85 11.46
CA ASN A 434 14.95 -22.09 10.84
C ASN A 434 15.73 -21.27 11.91
N PRO A 435 17.00 -21.60 12.19
CA PRO A 435 17.78 -20.96 13.24
C PRO A 435 18.16 -19.50 12.95
N TYR A 436 17.94 -19.01 11.73
CA TYR A 436 18.29 -17.65 11.31
C TYR A 436 17.14 -16.65 11.46
N LEU A 437 15.92 -17.11 11.78
CA LEU A 437 14.77 -16.24 11.92
C LEU A 437 14.55 -15.77 13.35
N ALA A 438 14.47 -14.46 13.52
CA ALA A 438 14.01 -13.83 14.75
C ALA A 438 12.47 -13.78 14.75
N ILE A 439 11.82 -14.86 15.17
CA ILE A 439 10.35 -15.01 15.13
C ILE A 439 9.60 -13.93 15.94
N ASP A 440 10.24 -13.38 16.97
CA ASP A 440 9.73 -12.29 17.80
C ASP A 440 9.55 -10.97 17.01
N ARG A 441 10.35 -10.75 15.96
CA ARG A 441 10.25 -9.55 15.11
C ARG A 441 9.11 -9.61 14.09
N ILE A 442 8.60 -10.80 13.81
CA ILE A 442 7.50 -11.01 12.86
C ILE A 442 6.18 -10.54 13.50
N GLY A 443 5.93 -10.96 14.75
CA GLY A 443 4.76 -10.55 15.52
C GLY A 443 3.49 -11.37 15.23
N PHE A 444 2.58 -11.39 16.21
CA PHE A 444 1.26 -12.02 16.06
C PHE A 444 0.32 -11.11 15.28
N CYS A 445 -0.54 -11.70 14.44
CA CYS A 445 -1.64 -10.99 13.79
C CYS A 445 -2.83 -10.76 14.73
N GLY A 446 -2.86 -11.45 15.87
CA GLY A 446 -3.89 -11.27 16.90
C GLY A 446 -5.17 -12.08 16.68
N ILE A 447 -5.19 -12.96 15.67
CA ILE A 447 -6.33 -13.81 15.36
C ILE A 447 -6.01 -15.26 15.74
N ASP A 448 -6.75 -15.72 16.75
CA ASP A 448 -6.42 -16.94 17.48
C ASP A 448 -7.05 -18.21 16.90
N ALA A 449 -7.89 -18.05 15.89
CA ALA A 449 -8.62 -19.13 15.25
C ALA A 449 -8.32 -19.07 13.76
N ALA A 450 -7.49 -20.00 13.27
CA ALA A 450 -7.28 -20.15 11.85
C ALA A 450 -7.09 -21.61 11.45
N ALA A 451 -7.68 -22.00 10.31
CA ALA A 451 -7.51 -23.32 9.75
C ALA A 451 -7.58 -23.34 8.21
N VAL A 452 -6.97 -24.39 7.65
CA VAL A 452 -7.10 -24.81 6.25
C VAL A 452 -7.85 -26.14 6.24
N ILE A 453 -8.80 -26.26 5.32
CA ILE A 453 -9.79 -27.33 5.28
C ILE A 453 -9.83 -27.87 3.85
N ARG A 454 -9.68 -29.18 3.68
CA ARG A 454 -9.83 -29.79 2.36
C ARG A 454 -11.31 -30.01 2.04
N ALA A 455 -11.73 -29.59 0.85
CA ALA A 455 -13.07 -29.79 0.29
C ALA A 455 -12.97 -30.00 -1.23
N SER A 456 -13.95 -30.63 -1.86
CA SER A 456 -13.95 -30.76 -3.33
C SER A 456 -14.10 -29.39 -3.99
N TYR A 457 -13.68 -29.25 -5.25
CA TYR A 457 -13.86 -27.99 -5.97
C TYR A 457 -15.34 -27.57 -6.02
N GLU A 458 -16.21 -28.54 -6.28
CA GLU A 458 -17.67 -28.41 -6.33
C GLU A 458 -18.25 -27.92 -5.01
N ASP A 459 -17.78 -28.47 -3.88
CA ASP A 459 -18.21 -28.01 -2.55
C ASP A 459 -17.78 -26.57 -2.28
N ILE A 460 -16.55 -26.19 -2.67
CA ILE A 460 -16.03 -24.83 -2.42
C ILE A 460 -16.84 -23.80 -3.20
N ILE A 461 -17.12 -24.05 -4.49
CA ILE A 461 -17.91 -23.13 -5.31
C ILE A 461 -19.38 -23.09 -4.89
N GLY A 462 -19.90 -24.19 -4.34
CA GLY A 462 -21.28 -24.33 -3.89
C GLY A 462 -21.54 -23.88 -2.45
N PHE A 463 -20.51 -23.46 -1.70
CA PHE A 463 -20.63 -23.13 -0.29
C PHE A 463 -21.48 -21.87 -0.05
N ASP A 464 -22.60 -22.01 0.67
CA ASP A 464 -23.48 -20.89 1.01
C ASP A 464 -22.89 -20.05 2.18
N THR A 465 -22.16 -19.00 1.81
CA THR A 465 -21.55 -18.06 2.75
C THR A 465 -22.57 -17.29 3.59
N ALA A 466 -23.74 -17.00 3.03
CA ALA A 466 -24.79 -16.27 3.72
C ALA A 466 -25.47 -17.15 4.78
N GLU A 467 -25.74 -18.41 4.46
CA GLU A 467 -26.19 -19.41 5.44
C GLU A 467 -25.16 -19.61 6.53
N PHE A 468 -23.88 -19.79 6.18
CA PHE A 468 -22.81 -19.92 7.15
C PHE A 468 -22.75 -18.74 8.13
N ALA A 469 -22.80 -17.51 7.62
CA ALA A 469 -22.83 -16.30 8.45
C ALA A 469 -24.07 -16.25 9.36
N ARG A 470 -25.26 -16.57 8.85
CA ARG A 470 -26.50 -16.64 9.64
C ARG A 470 -26.41 -17.68 10.75
N ALA A 471 -25.87 -18.86 10.45
CA ALA A 471 -25.73 -19.96 11.39
C ALA A 471 -24.75 -19.61 12.52
N LEU A 472 -23.60 -18.99 12.20
CA LEU A 472 -22.66 -18.48 13.21
C LEU A 472 -23.31 -17.44 14.12
N GLY A 473 -24.06 -16.50 13.54
CA GLY A 473 -24.81 -15.50 14.30
C GLY A 473 -25.86 -16.12 15.24
N ALA A 474 -26.57 -17.16 14.80
CA ALA A 474 -27.56 -17.85 15.62
C ALA A 474 -26.92 -18.65 16.78
N SER A 475 -25.76 -19.28 16.55
CA SER A 475 -25.02 -20.01 17.58
C SER A 475 -24.51 -19.09 18.70
N LYS A 476 -24.14 -17.85 18.39
CA LYS A 476 -23.73 -16.85 19.40
C LYS A 476 -24.90 -16.46 20.33
N ARG A 477 -26.11 -16.29 19.78
CA ARG A 477 -27.34 -15.91 20.53
C ARG A 477 -27.74 -16.92 21.61
N LYS A 478 -27.39 -18.19 21.47
CA LYS A 478 -27.68 -19.22 22.50
C LYS A 478 -26.79 -19.09 23.75
N SER A 479 -25.77 -18.23 23.72
CA SER A 479 -24.76 -18.11 24.78
C SER A 479 -24.79 -16.80 25.58
N SER A 480 -25.55 -15.77 25.15
CA SER A 480 -25.70 -14.49 25.85
C SER A 480 -27.18 -14.14 26.03
N GLN A 481 -27.57 -13.76 27.25
CA GLN A 481 -28.96 -13.50 27.63
C GLN A 481 -29.43 -12.07 27.26
N ASP A 482 -28.50 -11.19 26.88
CA ASP A 482 -28.74 -9.85 26.36
C ASP A 482 -28.10 -9.73 24.97
N ASP A 483 -28.88 -9.88 23.88
CA ASP A 483 -28.54 -9.22 22.61
C ASP A 483 -29.61 -9.31 21.52
N VAL A 484 -29.68 -8.25 20.71
CA VAL A 484 -30.62 -8.05 19.58
C VAL A 484 -30.28 -9.00 18.40
N PRO A 485 -31.27 -9.49 17.62
CA PRO A 485 -31.04 -10.51 16.61
C PRO A 485 -30.12 -10.06 15.45
N GLY A 486 -28.91 -10.61 15.34
CA GLY A 486 -28.20 -10.79 14.05
C GLY A 486 -27.43 -9.61 13.50
N LYS A 487 -27.18 -8.57 14.30
CA LYS A 487 -26.48 -7.35 13.84
C LYS A 487 -24.95 -7.39 13.89
N GLY A 488 -24.32 -8.50 14.28
CA GLY A 488 -22.88 -8.52 14.58
C GLY A 488 -21.97 -9.40 13.70
N ILE A 489 -22.42 -10.54 13.17
CA ILE A 489 -21.52 -11.45 12.44
C ILE A 489 -21.56 -11.16 10.95
N LYS A 490 -20.38 -10.90 10.39
CA LYS A 490 -20.17 -10.73 8.94
C LYS A 490 -19.11 -11.73 8.49
N VAL A 491 -19.31 -12.37 7.35
CA VAL A 491 -18.31 -13.25 6.73
C VAL A 491 -17.97 -12.66 5.37
N GLU A 492 -16.71 -12.33 5.17
CA GLU A 492 -16.16 -11.95 3.86
C GLU A 492 -15.27 -13.07 3.33
N TRP A 493 -15.07 -13.10 2.01
CA TRP A 493 -14.30 -14.16 1.37
C TRP A 493 -13.55 -13.67 0.14
N GLN A 494 -12.42 -14.31 -0.14
CA GLN A 494 -11.55 -14.07 -1.28
C GLN A 494 -11.17 -15.41 -1.91
N SER A 495 -11.52 -15.59 -3.18
CA SER A 495 -11.06 -16.73 -3.96
C SER A 495 -9.65 -16.46 -4.50
N HIS A 496 -8.83 -17.51 -4.54
CA HIS A 496 -7.47 -17.45 -5.06
C HIS A 496 -7.00 -18.83 -5.51
N ASN A 497 -5.82 -18.86 -6.12
CA ASN A 497 -5.16 -20.09 -6.53
C ASN A 497 -3.80 -20.19 -5.88
N THR A 498 -3.47 -21.38 -5.39
CA THR A 498 -2.14 -21.69 -4.87
C THR A 498 -1.37 -22.55 -5.89
N PRO A 499 -0.23 -22.08 -6.41
CA PRO A 499 0.65 -22.90 -7.25
C PRO A 499 1.27 -24.05 -6.44
N ARG A 500 1.19 -25.29 -6.96
CA ARG A 500 1.70 -26.49 -6.26
C ARG A 500 2.36 -27.48 -7.23
N PRO A 501 3.18 -28.41 -6.72
CA PRO A 501 3.60 -29.59 -7.49
C PRO A 501 2.38 -30.35 -8.01
N GLY A 502 2.29 -30.52 -9.34
CA GLY A 502 1.16 -31.18 -10.00
C GLY A 502 0.06 -30.26 -10.52
N GLY A 503 0.18 -28.94 -10.34
CA GLY A 503 -0.75 -27.94 -10.89
C GLY A 503 -1.36 -27.05 -9.80
N PRO A 504 -2.01 -25.94 -10.20
CA PRO A 504 -2.66 -25.03 -9.26
C PRO A 504 -3.88 -25.70 -8.62
N SER A 505 -4.09 -25.43 -7.34
CA SER A 505 -5.37 -25.72 -6.66
C SER A 505 -6.24 -24.47 -6.62
N TYR A 506 -7.50 -24.67 -6.25
CA TYR A 506 -8.46 -23.60 -6.01
C TYR A 506 -8.69 -23.45 -4.51
N GLU A 507 -8.63 -22.22 -4.03
CA GLU A 507 -8.86 -21.88 -2.64
C GLU A 507 -9.90 -20.78 -2.50
N CYS A 508 -10.61 -20.80 -1.37
CA CYS A 508 -11.44 -19.70 -0.92
C CYS A 508 -11.14 -19.43 0.55
N THR A 509 -10.61 -18.24 0.86
CA THR A 509 -10.33 -17.81 2.22
C THR A 509 -11.46 -16.95 2.75
N PHE A 510 -11.96 -17.28 3.93
CA PHE A 510 -13.04 -16.59 4.64
C PHE A 510 -12.48 -15.88 5.87
N VAL A 511 -12.98 -14.67 6.14
CA VAL A 511 -12.74 -13.96 7.40
C VAL A 511 -14.07 -13.73 8.09
N VAL A 512 -14.16 -14.17 9.35
CA VAL A 512 -15.32 -13.97 10.20
C VAL A 512 -15.10 -12.74 11.07
N PHE A 513 -15.98 -11.76 10.95
CA PHE A 513 -16.01 -10.55 11.75
C PHE A 513 -17.13 -10.62 12.78
N ASP A 514 -16.82 -10.14 13.99
CA ASP A 514 -17.78 -9.86 15.06
C ASP A 514 -17.77 -8.35 15.32
N GLY A 515 -18.80 -7.66 14.84
CA GLY A 515 -18.75 -6.22 14.62
C GLY A 515 -17.66 -5.88 13.62
N HIS A 516 -16.71 -5.05 14.04
CA HIS A 516 -15.55 -4.65 13.24
C HIS A 516 -14.31 -5.52 13.49
N LYS A 517 -14.38 -6.45 14.44
CA LYS A 517 -13.24 -7.27 14.86
C LYS A 517 -13.16 -8.54 14.03
N ALA A 518 -12.07 -8.74 13.31
CA ALA A 518 -11.77 -10.03 12.69
C ALA A 518 -11.42 -11.07 13.77
N THR A 519 -12.10 -12.23 13.74
CA THR A 519 -12.01 -13.25 14.80
C THR A 519 -11.52 -14.60 14.31
N THR A 520 -11.65 -14.91 13.03
CA THR A 520 -11.28 -16.21 12.47
C THR A 520 -10.90 -16.10 10.99
N PHE A 521 -9.87 -16.83 10.56
CA PHE A 521 -9.61 -17.11 9.14
C PHE A 521 -9.86 -18.58 8.83
N LEU A 522 -10.63 -18.88 7.79
CA LEU A 522 -10.77 -20.24 7.28
C LEU A 522 -10.31 -20.26 5.84
N THR A 523 -9.73 -21.36 5.37
CA THR A 523 -9.49 -21.53 3.94
C THR A 523 -9.95 -22.91 3.52
N LEU A 524 -10.87 -22.95 2.58
CA LEU A 524 -11.20 -24.18 1.89
C LEU A 524 -10.22 -24.36 0.73
N THR A 525 -9.63 -25.53 0.58
CA THR A 525 -8.70 -25.86 -0.51
C THR A 525 -9.15 -27.11 -1.25
N SER A 526 -9.11 -27.05 -2.58
CA SER A 526 -9.34 -28.19 -3.46
C SER A 526 -8.11 -29.10 -3.59
N ALA A 527 -6.99 -28.75 -2.94
CA ALA A 527 -5.76 -29.51 -3.00
C ALA A 527 -5.93 -30.88 -2.33
N SER A 528 -5.45 -31.92 -3.01
CA SER A 528 -5.36 -33.26 -2.42
C SER A 528 -4.37 -33.29 -1.25
N ALA A 529 -4.43 -34.35 -0.44
CA ALA A 529 -3.48 -34.57 0.64
C ALA A 529 -2.01 -34.64 0.17
N LEU A 530 -1.78 -35.01 -1.10
CA LEU A 530 -0.44 -35.00 -1.70
C LEU A 530 0.03 -33.59 -2.08
N GLN A 531 -0.89 -32.76 -2.57
CA GLN A 531 -0.58 -31.38 -3.02
C GLN A 531 -0.44 -30.41 -1.85
N ALA A 532 -1.21 -30.59 -0.78
CA ALA A 532 -1.19 -29.76 0.41
C ALA A 532 -1.09 -30.66 1.66
N PRO A 533 0.06 -31.29 1.94
CA PRO A 533 0.19 -32.21 3.07
C PRO A 533 0.04 -31.48 4.40
N PHE A 534 -0.75 -32.05 5.31
CA PHE A 534 -0.86 -31.54 6.66
C PHE A 534 0.18 -32.21 7.55
N GLN A 535 0.86 -31.42 8.36
CA GLN A 535 1.88 -31.90 9.29
C GLN A 535 1.23 -32.27 10.61
N ARG A 536 1.51 -33.46 11.14
CA ARG A 536 0.98 -33.88 12.44
C ARG A 536 1.82 -33.32 13.57
N ASP A 537 1.15 -32.95 14.65
CA ASP A 537 1.82 -32.66 15.91
C ASP A 537 2.48 -33.94 16.46
N PRO A 538 3.80 -33.95 16.70
CA PRO A 538 4.50 -35.11 17.25
C PRO A 538 4.03 -35.47 18.67
N ASP A 539 3.54 -34.50 19.44
CA ASP A 539 3.17 -34.66 20.85
C ASP A 539 1.66 -34.91 21.03
N HIS A 540 0.84 -34.54 20.03
CA HIS A 540 -0.62 -34.62 20.11
C HIS A 540 -1.23 -35.29 18.88
N ALA A 541 -1.42 -36.61 18.97
CA ALA A 541 -2.12 -37.40 17.96
C ALA A 541 -3.55 -36.86 17.74
N GLY A 542 -3.78 -36.18 16.62
CA GLY A 542 -5.06 -35.55 16.26
C GLY A 542 -4.99 -34.04 16.03
N ILE A 543 -3.83 -33.41 16.26
CA ILE A 543 -3.58 -32.03 15.83
C ILE A 543 -2.79 -32.07 14.52
N GLU A 544 -3.33 -31.39 13.51
CA GLU A 544 -2.68 -31.21 12.21
C GLU A 544 -2.42 -29.72 11.96
N TYR A 545 -1.31 -29.41 11.28
CA TYR A 545 -0.86 -28.08 10.92
C TYR A 545 -0.77 -27.93 9.40
N ALA A 546 -1.23 -26.79 8.91
CA ALA A 546 -1.14 -26.48 7.48
C ALA A 546 0.31 -26.25 7.06
N SER A 547 0.62 -26.38 5.78
CA SER A 547 1.97 -26.07 5.29
C SER A 547 2.23 -24.56 5.32
N LEU A 548 3.51 -24.14 5.34
CA LEU A 548 3.86 -22.72 5.23
C LEU A 548 3.31 -22.08 3.94
N LEU A 549 3.23 -22.83 2.84
CA LEU A 549 2.63 -22.36 1.59
C LEU A 549 1.14 -22.05 1.75
N ASP A 550 0.39 -22.92 2.42
CA ASP A 550 -1.04 -22.69 2.68
C ASP A 550 -1.26 -21.51 3.64
N MET A 551 -0.39 -21.41 4.65
CA MET A 551 -0.37 -20.31 5.61
C MET A 551 -0.09 -18.96 4.94
N ASP A 552 0.84 -18.90 3.98
CA ASP A 552 1.16 -17.71 3.19
C ASP A 552 -0.03 -17.28 2.32
N ALA A 553 -0.57 -18.20 1.52
CA ALA A 553 -1.70 -17.92 0.64
C ALA A 553 -2.95 -17.47 1.43
N GLN A 554 -3.24 -18.11 2.56
CA GLN A 554 -4.32 -17.70 3.47
C GLN A 554 -4.10 -16.28 4.01
N ARG A 555 -2.88 -15.93 4.44
CA ARG A 555 -2.57 -14.59 4.97
C ARG A 555 -2.70 -13.52 3.90
N LYS A 556 -2.19 -13.80 2.69
CA LYS A 556 -2.36 -12.95 1.51
C LYS A 556 -3.84 -12.67 1.22
N ALA A 557 -4.66 -13.72 1.18
CA ALA A 557 -6.11 -13.61 0.94
C ALA A 557 -6.86 -12.92 2.10
N ALA A 558 -6.51 -13.19 3.35
CA ALA A 558 -7.15 -12.54 4.49
C ALA A 558 -6.86 -11.02 4.52
N ALA A 559 -5.66 -10.60 4.13
CA ALA A 559 -5.29 -9.19 4.11
C ALA A 559 -6.07 -8.36 3.07
N ALA A 560 -6.61 -9.00 2.01
CA ALA A 560 -7.53 -8.38 1.05
C ALA A 560 -8.87 -7.97 1.68
N LEU A 561 -9.29 -8.71 2.72
CA LEU A 561 -10.60 -8.62 3.35
C LEU A 561 -10.58 -7.76 4.62
N ILE A 562 -9.46 -7.75 5.35
CA ILE A 562 -9.36 -7.10 6.67
C ILE A 562 -8.89 -5.66 6.53
N GLU A 563 -9.70 -4.71 7.02
CA GLU A 563 -9.34 -3.28 7.11
C GLU A 563 -8.59 -2.89 8.40
N ASP A 564 -8.60 -3.72 9.46
CA ASP A 564 -7.85 -3.48 10.70
C ASP A 564 -6.37 -3.26 10.40
N TYR A 565 -5.87 -2.07 10.74
CA TYR A 565 -4.52 -1.63 10.43
C TYR A 565 -3.46 -2.53 11.06
N LEU A 566 -3.61 -2.89 12.34
CA LEU A 566 -2.61 -3.68 13.07
C LEU A 566 -2.57 -5.13 12.58
N VAL A 567 -3.75 -5.71 12.33
CA VAL A 567 -3.85 -7.07 11.77
C VAL A 567 -3.21 -7.10 10.39
N ARG A 568 -3.55 -6.16 9.50
CA ARG A 568 -2.97 -6.09 8.14
C ARG A 568 -1.46 -5.88 8.16
N THR A 569 -0.96 -5.03 9.06
CA THR A 569 0.49 -4.80 9.24
C THR A 569 1.23 -6.04 9.72
N ALA A 570 0.63 -6.79 10.64
CA ALA A 570 1.18 -8.08 11.08
C ALA A 570 1.13 -9.13 9.98
N LEU A 571 0.04 -9.24 9.22
CA LEU A 571 -0.06 -10.13 8.06
C LEU A 571 0.99 -9.81 6.99
N SER A 572 1.29 -8.53 6.74
CA SER A 572 2.39 -8.10 5.84
C SER A 572 3.74 -8.63 6.31
N ARG A 573 4.09 -8.45 7.59
CA ARG A 573 5.33 -8.98 8.15
C ARG A 573 5.41 -10.51 8.11
N GLN A 574 4.31 -11.20 8.39
CA GLN A 574 4.23 -12.66 8.35
C GLN A 574 4.40 -13.20 6.93
N HIS A 575 3.70 -12.60 5.97
CA HIS A 575 3.82 -12.90 4.54
C HIS A 575 5.26 -12.73 4.04
N ASP A 576 5.89 -11.58 4.31
CA ASP A 576 7.28 -11.33 3.94
C ASP A 576 8.25 -12.34 4.56
N ALA A 577 8.04 -12.70 5.83
CA ALA A 577 8.87 -13.69 6.51
C ALA A 577 8.74 -15.09 5.92
N ILE A 578 7.51 -15.56 5.67
CA ILE A 578 7.27 -16.88 5.08
C ILE A 578 7.85 -16.94 3.66
N ARG A 579 7.62 -15.91 2.84
CA ARG A 579 8.15 -15.86 1.47
C ARG A 579 9.67 -15.79 1.39
N SER A 580 10.34 -15.27 2.40
CA SER A 580 11.81 -15.33 2.45
C SER A 580 12.36 -16.76 2.58
N LEU A 581 11.52 -17.71 3.00
CA LEU A 581 11.88 -19.12 3.18
C LEU A 581 11.36 -20.02 2.07
N LEU A 582 10.18 -19.69 1.52
CA LEU A 582 9.66 -20.39 0.36
C LEU A 582 10.57 -20.05 -0.81
N VAL A 583 11.35 -21.03 -1.28
CA VAL A 583 12.15 -20.90 -2.50
C VAL A 583 11.17 -20.59 -3.63
N VAL A 584 11.14 -19.33 -4.06
CA VAL A 584 10.38 -18.92 -5.24
C VAL A 584 11.29 -19.17 -6.43
N ASP A 585 11.07 -20.29 -7.12
CA ASP A 585 11.60 -20.51 -8.46
C ASP A 585 11.10 -19.44 -9.44
#